data_AF-A0A5C9EX92-F1
#
_entry.id   AF-A0A5C9EX92-F1
#
_cell.length_a   1.000
_cell.length_b   1.000
_cell.length_c   1.000
_cell.angle_alpha   90.00
_cell.angle_beta   90.00
_cell.angle_gamma   90.00
#
_symmetry.space_group_name_H-M   'P 1'
#
loop_
_entity.id
_entity.type
_entity.pdbx_description
1 polymer ?
#
loop_
_entity_poly.entity_id
_entity_poly.type
_entity_poly.pdbx_seq_one_letter_code
_entity_poly.pdbx_strand_id
1 'polypeptide(L)'
;MVNPLDYLPFPYAIITSIMIVVFMTFFMEFVAWSLHRYIMHGIGWYLHEDHHRYTKKMFQKNDLFAVFFSLISFLSIFFGSLSYDILFWIGIGVAMYGLGYFIFHDVLFHKRIRNHYRPKSKYMKRIFTSHSFHHQTTNRKGSDGYAYGFLYSSKKYMDMASELKNKRIK
;
A
#
# COMPACT_ATOMS: atom_id res chain seq x y z
N MET A 1 2.15 -11.39 29.51
CA MET A 1 3.20 -10.35 29.35
C MET A 1 2.66 -9.07 29.96
N VAL A 2 3.49 -8.29 30.63
CA VAL A 2 3.05 -7.02 31.23
C VAL A 2 2.89 -6.00 30.12
N ASN A 3 1.70 -5.42 29.97
CA ASN A 3 1.43 -4.40 28.96
C ASN A 3 2.01 -3.05 29.43
N PRO A 4 2.99 -2.45 28.74
CA PRO A 4 3.59 -1.18 29.16
C PRO A 4 2.59 -0.02 29.17
N LEU A 5 1.48 -0.13 28.44
CA LEU A 5 0.41 0.87 28.43
C LEU A 5 -0.34 0.93 29.77
N ASP A 6 -0.36 -0.16 30.55
CA ASP A 6 -1.07 -0.24 31.83
C ASP A 6 -0.40 0.61 32.92
N TYR A 7 0.88 0.99 32.73
CA TYR A 7 1.61 1.85 33.66
C TYR A 7 1.45 3.34 33.37
N LEU A 8 0.83 3.70 32.24
CA LEU A 8 0.61 5.09 31.88
C LEU A 8 -0.70 5.58 32.52
N PRO A 9 -0.74 6.82 33.04
CA PRO A 9 -2.00 7.43 33.40
C PRO A 9 -2.93 7.46 32.17
N PHE A 10 -4.23 7.23 32.40
CA PHE A 10 -5.25 7.04 31.36
C PHE A 10 -5.12 7.94 30.11
N PRO A 11 -4.98 9.28 30.20
CA PRO A 11 -4.84 10.12 29.00
C PRO A 11 -3.59 9.80 28.19
N TYR A 12 -2.47 9.46 28.84
CA TYR A 12 -1.23 9.12 28.14
C TYR A 12 -1.32 7.75 27.45
N ALA A 13 -1.98 6.77 28.06
CA ALA A 13 -2.22 5.47 27.43
C ALA A 13 -2.99 5.62 26.10
N ILE A 14 -4.03 6.46 26.08
CA ILE A 14 -4.80 6.76 24.86
C ILE A 14 -3.93 7.46 23.81
N ILE A 15 -3.22 8.52 24.20
CA ILE A 15 -2.36 9.28 23.28
C ILE A 15 -1.30 8.37 22.66
N THR A 16 -0.62 7.56 23.48
CA THR A 16 0.37 6.60 23.02
C THR A 16 -0.22 5.57 22.06
N SER A 17 -1.41 5.05 22.36
CA SER A 17 -2.12 4.11 21.48
C SER A 17 -2.43 4.72 20.10
N ILE A 18 -2.93 5.95 20.08
CA ILE A 18 -3.17 6.70 18.83
C ILE A 18 -1.86 6.94 18.07
N MET A 19 -0.79 7.33 18.77
CA MET A 19 0.52 7.53 18.16
C MET A 19 1.07 6.24 17.54
N ILE A 20 0.88 5.08 18.18
CA ILE A 20 1.27 3.78 17.64
C ILE A 20 0.51 3.50 16.34
N VAL A 21 -0.81 3.70 16.32
CA VAL A 21 -1.64 3.49 15.12
C VAL A 21 -1.19 4.39 13.97
N VAL A 22 -1.03 5.69 14.25
CA VAL A 22 -0.61 6.68 13.25
C VAL A 22 0.79 6.34 12.73
N PHE A 23 1.75 6.12 13.62
CA PHE A 23 3.11 5.75 13.25
C PHE A 23 3.12 4.49 12.39
N MET A 24 2.44 3.43 12.83
CA MET A 24 2.43 2.16 12.11
C MET A 24 1.76 2.28 10.75
N THR A 25 0.67 3.05 10.64
CA THR A 25 -0.01 3.32 9.37
C THR A 25 0.94 3.97 8.35
N PHE A 26 1.72 4.98 8.75
CA PHE A 26 2.68 5.62 7.84
C PHE A 26 3.95 4.79 7.62
N PHE A 27 4.40 4.05 8.63
CA PHE A 27 5.53 3.13 8.51
C PHE A 27 5.26 2.03 7.48
N MET A 28 4.01 1.58 7.37
CA MET A 28 3.61 0.62 6.34
C MET A 28 3.84 1.13 4.91
N GLU A 29 3.91 2.44 4.65
CA GLU A 29 4.30 2.94 3.32
C GLU A 29 5.74 2.55 2.98
N PHE A 30 6.65 2.62 3.95
CA PHE A 30 8.03 2.18 3.76
C PHE A 30 8.12 0.67 3.55
N VAL A 31 7.35 -0.10 4.32
CA VAL A 31 7.26 -1.56 4.18
C VAL A 31 6.70 -1.93 2.81
N ALA A 32 5.59 -1.33 2.41
CA ALA A 32 4.93 -1.58 1.13
C ALA A 32 5.82 -1.20 -0.04
N TRP A 33 6.48 -0.04 0.00
CA TRP A 33 7.43 0.37 -1.03
C TRP A 33 8.59 -0.64 -1.17
N SER A 34 9.16 -1.06 -0.04
CA SER A 34 10.27 -2.02 -0.01
C SER A 34 9.84 -3.38 -0.55
N LEU A 35 8.71 -3.89 -0.08
CA LEU A 35 8.15 -5.15 -0.55
C LEU A 35 7.84 -5.10 -2.04
N HIS A 36 7.20 -4.02 -2.49
CA HIS A 36 6.83 -3.85 -3.88
C HIS A 36 8.08 -3.88 -4.77
N ARG A 37 9.10 -3.09 -4.45
CA ARG A 37 10.33 -3.02 -5.24
C ARG A 37 11.17 -4.30 -5.20
N TYR A 38 11.39 -4.88 -4.03
CA TYR A 38 12.40 -5.93 -3.86
C TYR A 38 11.82 -7.34 -3.87
N ILE A 39 10.57 -7.51 -3.44
CA ILE A 39 9.91 -8.81 -3.38
C ILE A 39 8.95 -8.97 -4.55
N MET A 40 7.94 -8.10 -4.69
CA MET A 40 6.91 -8.25 -5.72
C MET A 40 7.47 -8.10 -7.14
N HIS A 41 8.46 -7.22 -7.35
CA HIS A 41 9.20 -7.09 -8.61
C HIS A 41 10.50 -7.92 -8.68
N GLY A 42 10.75 -8.75 -7.67
CA GLY A 42 11.87 -9.69 -7.61
C GLY A 42 11.37 -11.13 -7.58
N ILE A 43 11.68 -11.84 -6.50
CA ILE A 43 11.32 -13.26 -6.32
C ILE A 43 9.81 -13.53 -6.34
N GLY A 44 8.99 -12.54 -5.99
CA GLY A 44 7.54 -12.59 -5.94
C GLY A 44 6.85 -12.19 -7.25
N TRP A 45 7.60 -11.95 -8.33
CA TRP A 45 7.03 -11.51 -9.61
C TRP A 45 5.95 -12.43 -10.14
N TYR A 46 6.07 -13.74 -9.97
CA TYR A 46 5.07 -14.71 -10.42
C TYR A 46 3.69 -14.53 -9.75
N LEU A 47 3.63 -13.87 -8.58
CA LEU A 47 2.40 -13.47 -7.90
C LEU A 47 1.93 -12.07 -8.32
N HIS A 48 2.82 -11.21 -8.80
CA HIS A 48 2.51 -9.82 -9.14
C HIS A 48 2.32 -9.57 -10.64
N GLU A 49 2.77 -10.49 -11.49
CA GLU A 49 2.75 -10.36 -12.95
C GLU A 49 1.35 -10.18 -13.52
N ASP A 50 0.35 -10.89 -12.98
CA ASP A 50 -1.04 -10.83 -13.44
C ASP A 50 -1.79 -9.57 -13.00
N HIS A 51 -1.17 -8.83 -12.07
CA HIS A 51 -1.59 -7.50 -11.68
C HIS A 51 -1.07 -6.44 -12.66
N HIS A 52 0.19 -6.56 -13.10
CA HIS A 52 0.77 -5.71 -14.14
C HIS A 52 0.17 -5.93 -15.52
N ARG A 53 -0.17 -7.17 -15.84
CA ARG A 53 -0.77 -7.53 -17.11
C ARG A 53 -2.28 -7.48 -16.93
N TYR A 54 -2.94 -6.53 -17.59
CA TYR A 54 -4.38 -6.33 -17.45
C TYR A 54 -5.14 -7.66 -17.63
N THR A 55 -5.70 -8.16 -16.54
CA THR A 55 -6.59 -9.31 -16.50
C THR A 55 -7.98 -8.80 -16.13
N LYS A 56 -9.04 -9.22 -16.85
CA LYS A 56 -10.44 -8.92 -16.47
C LYS A 56 -10.93 -9.73 -15.27
N LYS A 57 -10.02 -10.41 -14.56
CA LYS A 57 -10.37 -11.32 -13.47
C LYS A 57 -10.66 -10.52 -12.22
N MET A 58 -11.69 -10.94 -11.48
CA MET A 58 -12.00 -10.34 -10.19
C MET A 58 -10.91 -10.63 -9.16
N PHE A 59 -10.30 -11.83 -9.21
CA PHE A 59 -9.19 -12.24 -8.35
C PHE A 59 -7.88 -12.36 -9.13
N GLN A 60 -6.79 -11.93 -8.50
CA GLN A 60 -5.43 -11.97 -9.03
C GLN A 60 -4.53 -12.72 -8.04
N LYS A 61 -3.46 -13.35 -8.49
CA LYS A 61 -2.44 -13.94 -7.60
C LYS A 61 -1.86 -12.91 -6.64
N ASN A 62 -1.84 -11.65 -7.07
CA ASN A 62 -1.43 -10.51 -6.26
C ASN A 62 -2.24 -10.38 -4.95
N ASP A 63 -3.48 -10.87 -4.93
CA ASP A 63 -4.33 -10.87 -3.73
C ASP A 63 -3.71 -11.65 -2.57
N LEU A 64 -2.80 -12.59 -2.85
CA LEU A 64 -2.08 -13.32 -1.82
C LEU A 64 -1.23 -12.41 -0.94
N PHE A 65 -0.69 -11.31 -1.47
CA PHE A 65 0.00 -10.31 -0.65
C PHE A 65 -0.98 -9.60 0.29
N ALA A 66 -2.17 -9.23 -0.20
CA ALA A 66 -3.21 -8.63 0.64
C ALA A 66 -3.67 -9.59 1.74
N VAL A 67 -3.87 -10.87 1.43
CA VAL A 67 -4.20 -11.92 2.41
C VAL A 67 -3.10 -12.08 3.45
N PHE A 68 -1.83 -12.10 3.02
CA PHE A 68 -0.69 -12.21 3.93
C PHE A 68 -0.65 -11.08 4.96
N PHE A 69 -0.75 -9.81 4.53
CA PHE A 69 -0.76 -8.69 5.47
C PHE A 69 -2.04 -8.61 6.30
N SER A 70 -3.18 -9.01 5.73
CA SER A 70 -4.43 -9.10 6.49
C SER A 70 -4.33 -10.14 7.60
N LEU A 71 -3.66 -11.27 7.36
CA LEU A 71 -3.40 -12.27 8.38
C LEU A 71 -2.46 -11.74 9.47
N ILE A 72 -1.37 -11.05 9.10
CA ILE A 72 -0.47 -10.42 10.09
C ILE A 72 -1.24 -9.42 10.97
N SER A 73 -2.03 -8.55 10.35
CA SER A 73 -2.85 -7.57 11.06
C SER A 73 -3.87 -8.26 11.97
N PHE A 74 -4.60 -9.24 11.44
CA PHE A 74 -5.60 -10.01 12.19
C PHE A 74 -4.98 -10.71 13.40
N LEU A 75 -3.86 -11.43 13.22
CA LEU A 75 -3.20 -12.12 14.32
C LEU A 75 -2.68 -11.13 15.38
N SER A 76 -2.14 -9.99 14.96
CA SER A 76 -1.70 -8.94 15.88
C SER A 76 -2.87 -8.40 16.71
N ILE A 77 -4.01 -8.11 16.07
CA ILE A 77 -5.23 -7.67 16.75
C ILE A 77 -5.75 -8.78 17.67
N PHE A 78 -5.84 -10.01 17.19
CA PHE A 78 -6.41 -11.13 17.94
C PHE A 78 -5.63 -11.40 19.22
N PHE A 79 -4.30 -11.55 19.12
CA PHE A 79 -3.46 -11.82 20.28
C PHE A 79 -3.30 -10.60 21.20
N GLY A 80 -3.28 -9.38 20.65
CA GLY A 80 -3.20 -8.15 21.46
C GLY A 80 -4.52 -7.74 22.10
N SER A 81 -5.66 -8.25 21.64
CA SER A 81 -6.99 -7.81 22.09
C SER A 81 -7.31 -8.16 23.55
N LEU A 82 -6.65 -9.17 24.11
CA LEU A 82 -6.85 -9.58 25.50
C LEU A 82 -6.47 -8.49 26.52
N SER A 83 -5.58 -7.57 26.15
CA SER A 83 -5.12 -6.50 27.04
C SER A 83 -5.00 -5.14 26.34
N TYR A 84 -5.47 -5.03 25.10
CA TYR A 84 -5.29 -3.84 24.25
C TYR A 84 -3.85 -3.32 24.26
N ASP A 85 -2.91 -4.25 24.13
CA ASP A 85 -1.49 -3.95 24.22
C ASP A 85 -0.93 -3.29 22.93
N ILE A 86 0.37 -3.02 22.91
CA ILE A 86 1.04 -2.43 21.74
C ILE A 86 0.76 -3.23 20.46
N LEU A 87 0.71 -4.57 20.54
CA LEU A 87 0.51 -5.43 19.39
C LEU A 87 -0.89 -5.23 18.78
N PHE A 88 -1.91 -5.02 19.62
CA PHE A 88 -3.25 -4.66 19.16
C PHE A 88 -3.22 -3.39 18.31
N TRP A 89 -2.62 -2.31 18.82
CA TRP A 89 -2.57 -1.01 18.14
C TRP A 89 -1.70 -1.02 16.88
N ILE A 90 -0.61 -1.82 16.87
CA ILE A 90 0.16 -2.10 15.64
C ILE A 90 -0.74 -2.76 14.60
N GLY A 91 -1.48 -3.80 15.00
CA GLY A 91 -2.41 -4.51 14.12
C GLY A 91 -3.46 -3.59 13.50
N ILE A 92 -4.01 -2.65 14.28
CA ILE A 92 -4.93 -1.61 13.79
C ILE A 92 -4.24 -0.69 12.78
N GLY A 93 -3.01 -0.24 13.03
CA GLY A 93 -2.28 0.60 12.07
C GLY A 93 -2.01 -0.12 10.73
N VAL A 94 -1.66 -1.42 10.78
CA VAL A 94 -1.52 -2.24 9.57
C VAL A 94 -2.86 -2.37 8.84
N ALA A 95 -3.97 -2.60 9.56
CA ALA A 95 -5.30 -2.67 8.96
C ALA A 95 -5.70 -1.36 8.28
N MET A 96 -5.44 -0.20 8.92
CA MET A 96 -5.75 1.11 8.35
C MET A 96 -4.98 1.37 7.06
N TYR A 97 -3.68 1.04 7.03
CA TYR A 97 -2.90 1.14 5.79
C TYR A 97 -3.44 0.17 4.72
N GLY A 98 -3.72 -1.08 5.08
CA GLY A 98 -4.26 -2.08 4.15
C GLY A 98 -5.61 -1.69 3.55
N LEU A 99 -6.51 -1.12 4.35
CA LEU A 99 -7.79 -0.59 3.87
C LEU A 99 -7.57 0.59 2.90
N GLY A 100 -6.67 1.51 3.25
CA GLY A 100 -6.25 2.59 2.35
C GLY A 100 -5.71 2.03 1.03
N TYR A 101 -4.80 1.05 1.10
CA TYR A 101 -4.24 0.34 -0.04
C TYR A 101 -5.33 -0.19 -0.96
N PHE A 102 -6.21 -1.04 -0.44
CA PHE A 102 -7.30 -1.63 -1.21
C PHE A 102 -8.18 -0.58 -1.89
N ILE A 103 -8.53 0.50 -1.17
CA ILE A 103 -9.37 1.56 -1.73
C ILE A 103 -8.65 2.26 -2.89
N PHE A 104 -7.46 2.83 -2.69
CA PHE A 104 -6.86 3.61 -3.79
C PHE A 104 -6.31 2.72 -4.92
N HIS A 105 -5.72 1.58 -4.58
CA HIS A 105 -5.10 0.68 -5.53
C HIS A 105 -6.15 -0.12 -6.31
N ASP A 106 -6.86 -1.01 -5.63
CA ASP A 106 -7.74 -1.98 -6.28
C ASP A 106 -9.07 -1.36 -6.72
N VAL A 107 -9.66 -0.50 -5.88
CA VAL A 107 -10.93 0.16 -6.21
C VAL A 107 -10.67 1.35 -7.15
N LEU A 108 -10.01 2.40 -6.70
CA LEU A 108 -9.98 3.66 -7.47
C LEU A 108 -9.10 3.60 -8.73
N PHE A 109 -7.94 2.93 -8.67
CA PHE A 109 -7.03 2.86 -9.82
C PHE A 109 -7.33 1.67 -10.74
N HIS A 110 -7.28 0.45 -10.20
CA HIS A 110 -7.48 -0.77 -10.99
C HIS A 110 -8.94 -1.06 -11.32
N LYS A 111 -9.88 -0.38 -10.65
CA LYS A 111 -11.33 -0.52 -10.90
C LYS A 111 -11.81 -1.97 -10.84
N ARG A 112 -11.21 -2.77 -9.95
CA ARG A 112 -11.66 -4.14 -9.67
C ARG A 112 -13.09 -4.18 -9.14
N ILE A 113 -13.49 -3.11 -8.46
CA ILE A 113 -14.89 -2.78 -8.16
C ILE A 113 -15.30 -1.59 -9.02
N ARG A 114 -16.43 -1.71 -9.73
CA ARG A 114 -16.92 -0.66 -10.64
C ARG A 114 -17.13 0.65 -9.89
N ASN A 115 -16.42 1.70 -10.32
CA ASN A 115 -16.58 3.05 -9.83
C ASN A 115 -16.28 4.08 -10.95
N HIS A 116 -16.71 5.33 -10.73
CA HIS A 116 -16.55 6.43 -11.68
C HIS A 116 -15.57 7.51 -11.19
N TYR A 117 -14.65 7.14 -10.28
CA TYR A 117 -13.74 8.10 -9.69
C TYR A 117 -12.75 8.66 -10.73
N ARG A 118 -12.50 9.96 -10.64
CA ARG A 118 -11.47 10.67 -11.42
C ARG A 118 -10.64 11.53 -10.47
N PRO A 119 -9.29 11.45 -10.50
CA PRO A 119 -8.43 12.20 -9.59
C PRO A 119 -8.54 13.71 -9.83
N LYS A 120 -9.05 14.44 -8.82
CA LYS A 120 -9.27 15.91 -8.90
C LYS A 120 -8.10 16.72 -8.33
N SER A 121 -7.57 16.31 -7.17
CA SER A 121 -6.51 17.06 -6.48
C SER A 121 -5.13 16.84 -7.10
N LYS A 122 -4.22 17.80 -6.90
CA LYS A 122 -2.81 17.68 -7.35
C LYS A 122 -2.15 16.43 -6.77
N TYR A 123 -2.43 16.13 -5.50
CA TYR A 123 -1.93 14.93 -4.83
C TYR A 123 -2.43 13.65 -5.51
N MET A 124 -3.74 13.49 -5.69
CA MET A 124 -4.31 12.28 -6.30
C MET A 124 -3.87 12.10 -7.75
N LYS A 125 -3.77 13.19 -8.53
CA LYS A 125 -3.22 13.16 -9.88
C LYS A 125 -1.78 12.64 -9.88
N ARG A 126 -0.94 13.10 -8.95
CA ARG A 126 0.45 12.66 -8.83
C ARG A 126 0.53 11.15 -8.54
N ILE A 127 -0.23 10.66 -7.57
CA ILE A 127 -0.23 9.23 -7.22
C ILE A 127 -0.69 8.39 -8.41
N PHE A 128 -1.82 8.75 -9.04
CA PHE A 128 -2.33 8.04 -10.21
C PHE A 128 -1.35 8.04 -11.39
N THR A 129 -0.77 9.19 -11.72
CA THR A 129 0.21 9.28 -12.81
C THR A 129 1.43 8.41 -12.52
N SER A 130 1.90 8.40 -11.27
CA SER A 130 3.08 7.64 -10.87
C SER A 130 2.84 6.14 -10.93
N HIS A 131 1.69 5.68 -10.44
CA HIS A 131 1.31 4.27 -10.52
C HIS A 131 1.06 3.84 -11.97
N SER A 132 0.47 4.71 -12.81
CA SER A 132 0.36 4.43 -14.24
C SER A 132 1.72 4.35 -14.93
N PHE A 133 2.64 5.25 -14.58
CA PHE A 133 4.01 5.24 -15.09
C PHE A 133 4.75 3.96 -14.68
N HIS A 134 4.59 3.53 -13.44
CA HIS A 134 5.10 2.27 -12.92
C HIS A 134 4.65 1.07 -13.77
N HIS A 135 3.34 0.94 -13.98
CA HIS A 135 2.77 -0.12 -14.83
C HIS A 135 3.26 -0.05 -16.28
N GLN A 136 3.44 1.15 -16.83
CA GLN A 136 3.89 1.34 -18.22
C GLN A 136 5.39 1.08 -18.45
N THR A 137 6.22 1.28 -17.42
CA THR A 137 7.69 1.15 -17.52
C THR A 137 8.19 -0.22 -17.08
N THR A 138 7.40 -0.94 -16.28
CA THR A 138 7.73 -2.30 -15.87
C THR A 138 7.73 -3.24 -17.08
N ASN A 139 8.83 -3.96 -17.26
CA ASN A 139 8.97 -4.89 -18.38
C ASN A 139 8.34 -6.27 -18.08
N ARG A 140 8.42 -7.22 -19.02
CA ARG A 140 7.82 -8.56 -18.86
C ARG A 140 8.43 -9.39 -17.73
N LYS A 141 9.68 -9.13 -17.35
CA LYS A 141 10.41 -9.81 -16.27
C LYS A 141 10.17 -9.15 -14.91
N GLY A 142 9.37 -8.09 -14.83
CA GLY A 142 9.14 -7.34 -13.60
C GLY A 142 10.26 -6.35 -13.25
N SER A 143 11.32 -6.27 -14.05
CA SER A 143 12.43 -5.34 -13.79
C SER A 143 12.19 -3.96 -14.41
N ASP A 144 13.05 -3.01 -14.04
CA ASP A 144 13.14 -1.65 -14.60
C ASP A 144 11.91 -0.76 -14.34
N GLY A 145 11.03 -1.19 -13.44
CA GLY A 145 9.93 -0.38 -12.95
C GLY A 145 10.43 0.84 -12.16
N TYR A 146 9.65 1.90 -12.20
CA TYR A 146 9.84 3.11 -11.40
C TYR A 146 8.62 3.35 -10.52
N ALA A 147 8.72 4.26 -9.54
CA ALA A 147 7.55 4.75 -8.80
C ALA A 147 6.72 3.69 -8.03
N TYR A 148 7.37 2.87 -7.20
CA TYR A 148 6.74 1.81 -6.39
C TYR A 148 5.89 2.30 -5.19
N GLY A 149 5.86 3.60 -4.92
CA GLY A 149 5.18 4.18 -3.75
C GLY A 149 3.67 4.31 -3.95
N PHE A 150 2.94 4.25 -2.85
CA PHE A 150 1.48 4.20 -2.84
C PHE A 150 0.85 5.48 -2.26
N LEU A 151 1.16 5.82 -1.00
CA LEU A 151 0.74 7.08 -0.38
C LEU A 151 1.64 8.25 -0.76
N TYR A 152 2.88 7.98 -1.16
CA TYR A 152 3.83 9.02 -1.54
C TYR A 152 4.47 8.75 -2.89
N SER A 153 4.55 9.80 -3.71
CA SER A 153 5.30 9.77 -4.95
C SER A 153 6.02 11.10 -5.20
N SER A 154 7.24 11.00 -5.72
CA SER A 154 8.06 12.15 -6.11
C SER A 154 7.49 12.85 -7.36
N LYS A 155 7.64 14.17 -7.43
CA LYS A 155 7.22 14.96 -8.61
C LYS A 155 7.95 14.52 -9.89
N LYS A 156 9.20 14.04 -9.75
CA LYS A 156 10.04 13.55 -10.86
C LYS A 156 9.31 12.54 -11.76
N TYR A 157 8.46 11.69 -11.21
CA TYR A 157 7.73 10.69 -12.00
C TYR A 157 6.63 11.30 -12.87
N MET A 158 6.06 12.44 -12.48
CA MET A 158 5.13 13.17 -13.35
C MET A 158 5.85 13.79 -14.55
N ASP A 159 7.04 14.35 -14.33
CA ASP A 159 7.85 14.96 -15.37
C ASP A 159 8.27 13.88 -16.38
N MET A 160 8.80 12.75 -15.88
CA MET A 160 9.14 11.58 -16.69
C MET A 160 7.95 10.99 -17.45
N ALA A 161 6.76 10.90 -16.81
CA ALA A 161 5.55 10.43 -17.49
C ALA A 161 5.14 11.38 -18.64
N SER A 162 5.33 12.68 -18.46
CA SER A 162 5.04 13.69 -19.49
C SER A 162 6.02 13.58 -20.66
N GLU A 163 7.31 13.38 -20.38
CA GLU A 163 8.32 13.13 -21.40
C GLU A 163 8.06 11.85 -22.21
N LEU A 164 7.72 10.74 -21.55
CA LEU A 164 7.36 9.49 -22.24
C LEU A 164 6.16 9.67 -23.16
N LYS A 165 5.15 10.42 -22.71
CA LYS A 165 3.97 10.72 -23.53
C LYS A 165 4.36 11.51 -24.77
N ASN A 166 5.20 12.54 -24.63
CA ASN A 166 5.65 13.37 -25.75
C ASN A 166 6.49 12.57 -26.76
N LYS A 167 7.31 11.63 -26.30
CA LYS A 167 8.09 10.74 -27.18
C LYS A 167 7.25 9.77 -27.99
N ARG A 168 6.09 9.33 -27.49
CA ARG A 168 5.18 8.41 -28.19
C ARG A 168 4.27 9.08 -29.22
N ILE A 169 4.13 10.41 -29.15
CA ILE A 169 3.28 11.21 -30.06
C ILE A 169 4.07 11.65 -31.31
N LYS A 170 5.40 11.66 -31.23
CA LYS A 170 6.30 11.85 -32.37
C LYS A 170 6.56 10.51 -33.05
#